data_AF-A0A2V3J6C1-F1
#
_entry.id   AF-A0A2V3J6C1-F1
#
_cell.length_a   1.000
_cell.length_b   1.000
_cell.length_c   1.000
_cell.angle_alpha   90.00
_cell.angle_beta   90.00
_cell.angle_gamma   90.00
#
_symmetry.space_group_name_H-M   'P 1'
#
loop_
_entity.id
_entity.type
_entity.pdbx_description
1 polymer ?
#
loop_
_entity_poly.entity_id
_entity_poly.type
_entity_poly.pdbx_seq_one_letter_code
_entity_poly.pdbx_strand_id
1 'polypeptide(L)'
;MADAYASFVATLLTMRASSFLNAAQKQMLESSLYLRWDRVYNPVHALAFHCDPYYNDIRSHISLHFGTSSLELNKGAVTEQCHSALETLARDKCHFQSLLGEYLELRVNPCVLLTRLKEFEPRYIWGQIQEKLPHLAAALEKVYRALASTVAVERNHKIGKRVLSA
;
A
#
# COMPACT_ATOMS: atom_id res chain seq x y z
N MET A 1 3.32 -4.63 -3.01
CA MET A 1 3.51 -3.43 -2.15
C MET A 1 2.25 -3.20 -1.31
N ALA A 2 1.08 -3.02 -1.92
CA ALA A 2 -0.21 -2.95 -1.22
C ALA A 2 -0.52 -4.23 -0.41
N ASP A 3 -0.25 -5.41 -0.98
CA ASP A 3 -0.55 -6.70 -0.33
C ASP A 3 0.18 -6.92 0.98
N ALA A 4 1.40 -6.37 1.12
CA ALA A 4 2.16 -6.44 2.36
C ALA A 4 1.41 -5.69 3.46
N TYR A 5 1.02 -4.43 3.21
CA TYR A 5 0.25 -3.64 4.17
C TYR A 5 -1.07 -4.33 4.53
N ALA A 6 -1.82 -4.77 3.52
CA ALA A 6 -3.09 -5.47 3.71
C ALA A 6 -2.94 -6.76 4.55
N SER A 7 -1.88 -7.53 4.30
CA SER A 7 -1.59 -8.76 5.05
C SER A 7 -1.28 -8.50 6.52
N PHE A 8 -0.53 -7.43 6.82
CA PHE A 8 -0.24 -7.04 8.20
C PHE A 8 -1.51 -6.54 8.92
N VAL A 9 -2.36 -5.77 8.25
CA VAL A 9 -3.66 -5.35 8.79
C VAL A 9 -4.54 -6.56 9.08
N ALA A 10 -4.69 -7.48 8.11
CA ALA A 10 -5.50 -8.68 8.27
C ALA A 10 -5.00 -9.53 9.44
N THR A 11 -3.67 -9.74 9.53
CA THR A 11 -3.04 -10.50 10.62
C THR A 11 -3.32 -9.87 11.99
N LEU A 12 -3.19 -8.54 12.10
CA LEU A 12 -3.49 -7.80 13.34
C LEU A 12 -4.94 -8.01 13.76
N LEU A 13 -5.88 -7.87 12.83
CA LEU A 13 -7.31 -8.04 13.09
C LEU A 13 -7.65 -9.48 13.50
N THR A 14 -7.06 -10.48 12.84
CA THR A 14 -7.23 -11.89 13.21
C THR A 14 -6.72 -12.17 14.62
N MET A 15 -5.54 -11.63 14.99
CA MET A 15 -4.99 -11.77 16.34
C MET A 15 -5.92 -11.16 17.40
N ARG A 16 -6.44 -9.95 17.14
CA ARG A 16 -7.36 -9.24 18.04
C ARG A 16 -8.69 -9.97 18.20
N ALA A 17 -9.27 -10.46 17.10
CA ALA A 17 -10.55 -11.15 17.09
C ALA A 17 -10.47 -12.59 17.64
N SER A 18 -9.29 -13.19 17.74
CA SER A 18 -9.14 -14.57 18.20
C SER A 18 -9.66 -14.76 19.64
N SER A 19 -10.56 -15.73 19.81
CA SER A 19 -11.06 -16.17 21.13
C SER A 19 -10.13 -17.17 21.82
N PHE A 20 -9.19 -17.77 21.07
CA PHE A 20 -8.26 -18.78 21.59
C PHE A 20 -7.05 -18.18 22.32
N LEU A 21 -6.80 -16.88 22.13
CA LEU A 21 -5.66 -16.18 22.72
C LEU A 21 -6.10 -15.36 23.94
N ASN A 22 -5.35 -15.49 25.03
CA ASN A 22 -5.50 -14.60 26.18
C ASN A 22 -4.85 -13.22 25.89
N ALA A 23 -5.10 -12.25 26.78
CA ALA A 23 -4.61 -10.87 26.60
C ALA A 23 -3.08 -10.77 26.47
N ALA A 24 -2.33 -11.52 27.28
CA ALA A 24 -0.86 -11.51 27.25
C ALA A 24 -0.32 -12.09 25.94
N GLN A 25 -0.92 -13.17 25.43
CA GLN A 25 -0.58 -13.77 24.15
C GLN A 25 -0.87 -12.82 22.98
N LYS A 26 -2.04 -12.15 23.00
CA LYS A 26 -2.39 -11.13 22.00
C LYS A 26 -1.35 -10.00 21.99
N GLN A 27 -1.02 -9.45 23.16
CA GLN A 27 -0.03 -8.38 23.28
C GLN A 27 1.36 -8.80 22.78
N MET A 28 1.80 -10.02 23.12
CA MET A 28 3.08 -10.57 22.64
C MET A 28 3.10 -10.70 21.10
N LEU A 29 2.03 -11.24 20.52
CA LEU A 29 1.93 -11.41 19.06
C LEU A 29 1.82 -10.06 18.33
N GLU A 30 1.05 -9.11 18.85
CA GLU A 30 0.99 -7.74 18.31
C GLU A 30 2.37 -7.08 18.34
N SER A 31 3.10 -7.20 19.45
CA SER A 31 4.46 -6.66 19.57
C SER A 31 5.41 -7.30 18.54
N SER A 32 5.34 -8.61 18.36
CA SER A 32 6.12 -9.33 17.34
C SER A 32 5.72 -8.91 15.92
N LEU A 33 4.43 -8.66 15.67
CA LEU A 33 3.92 -8.19 14.38
C LEU A 33 4.47 -6.80 14.06
N TYR A 34 4.42 -5.86 15.01
CA TYR A 34 4.96 -4.52 14.83
C TYR A 34 6.48 -4.53 14.61
N LEU A 35 7.24 -5.36 15.34
CA LEU A 35 8.67 -5.54 15.11
C LEU A 35 8.99 -6.04 13.69
N ARG A 36 8.16 -6.93 13.13
CA ARG A 36 8.31 -7.38 11.75
C ARG A 36 7.92 -6.29 10.77
N TRP A 37 6.86 -5.55 11.06
CA TRP A 37 6.40 -4.45 10.23
C TRP A 37 7.48 -3.38 10.11
N ASP A 38 8.11 -3.00 11.23
CA ASP A 38 9.18 -2.01 11.28
C ASP A 38 10.35 -2.33 10.34
N ARG A 39 10.68 -3.61 10.17
CA ARG A 39 11.78 -4.06 9.31
C ARG A 39 11.49 -3.94 7.82
N VAL A 40 10.20 -3.95 7.44
CA VAL A 40 9.77 -3.90 6.05
C VAL A 40 8.97 -2.63 5.75
N TYR A 41 8.79 -1.76 6.73
CA TYR A 41 7.96 -0.57 6.59
C TYR A 41 8.56 0.39 5.59
N ASN A 42 7.71 0.83 4.67
CA ASN A 42 7.95 1.96 3.79
C ASN A 42 6.61 2.68 3.67
N PRO A 43 6.54 4.02 3.82
CA PRO A 43 5.27 4.75 3.70
C PRO A 43 4.58 4.52 2.33
N VAL A 44 5.34 4.20 1.28
CA VAL A 44 4.80 3.82 -0.03
C VAL A 44 3.92 2.56 0.04
N HIS A 45 4.11 1.67 1.01
CA HIS A 45 3.19 0.56 1.26
C HIS A 45 1.79 1.05 1.68
N ALA A 46 1.73 2.07 2.55
CA ALA A 46 0.46 2.67 2.97
C ALA A 46 -0.21 3.38 1.80
N LEU A 47 0.55 4.14 1.01
CA LEU A 47 0.03 4.82 -0.17
C LEU A 47 -0.50 3.83 -1.21
N ALA A 48 0.26 2.78 -1.53
CA ALA A 48 -0.21 1.73 -2.44
C ALA A 48 -1.49 1.09 -1.89
N PHE A 49 -1.50 0.63 -0.64
CA PHE A 49 -2.70 0.07 -0.04
C PHE A 49 -3.90 1.02 -0.04
N HIS A 50 -3.69 2.32 0.16
CA HIS A 50 -4.76 3.32 0.19
C HIS A 50 -5.28 3.69 -1.20
N CYS A 51 -4.41 3.72 -2.20
CA CYS A 51 -4.78 4.06 -3.58
C CYS A 51 -5.22 2.83 -4.39
N ASP A 52 -5.02 1.61 -3.91
CA ASP A 52 -5.52 0.43 -4.60
C ASP A 52 -7.05 0.34 -4.48
N PRO A 53 -7.80 0.39 -5.59
CA PRO A 53 -9.25 0.30 -5.55
C PRO A 53 -9.76 -1.07 -5.10
N TYR A 54 -8.97 -2.13 -5.26
CA TYR A 54 -9.32 -3.47 -4.78
C TYR A 54 -9.56 -3.47 -3.27
N TYR A 55 -8.72 -2.75 -2.53
CA TYR A 55 -8.79 -2.68 -1.07
C TYR A 55 -9.77 -1.61 -0.54
N ASN A 56 -10.51 -0.89 -1.38
CA ASN A 56 -11.43 0.17 -0.95
C ASN A 56 -12.53 -0.36 0.00
N ASP A 57 -13.16 -1.46 -0.38
CA ASP A 57 -14.29 -2.02 0.36
C ASP A 57 -13.84 -2.55 1.72
N ILE A 58 -12.72 -3.27 1.76
CA ILE A 58 -12.16 -3.80 3.01
C ILE A 58 -11.65 -2.69 3.93
N ARG A 59 -11.03 -1.63 3.40
CA ARG A 59 -10.61 -0.46 4.22
C ARG A 59 -11.80 0.24 4.85
N SER A 60 -12.86 0.45 4.07
CA SER A 60 -14.11 1.05 4.55
C SER A 60 -14.77 0.18 5.62
N HIS A 61 -14.87 -1.12 5.37
CA HIS A 61 -15.43 -2.08 6.32
C HIS A 61 -14.63 -2.12 7.62
N ILE A 62 -13.30 -2.19 7.54
CA ILE A 62 -12.44 -2.19 8.74
C ILE A 62 -12.61 -0.90 9.52
N SER A 63 -12.60 0.24 8.84
CA SER A 63 -12.75 1.55 9.50
C SER A 63 -14.09 1.68 10.22
N LEU A 64 -15.16 1.16 9.60
CA LEU A 64 -16.51 1.18 10.18
C LEU A 64 -16.64 0.28 11.41
N HIS A 65 -16.09 -0.93 11.37
CA HIS A 65 -16.29 -1.93 12.42
C HIS A 65 -15.22 -1.93 13.52
N PHE A 66 -13.98 -1.57 13.19
CA PHE A 66 -12.83 -1.64 14.11
C PHE A 66 -12.15 -0.29 14.33
N GLY A 67 -12.68 0.78 13.73
CA GLY A 67 -12.10 2.13 13.80
C GLY A 67 -10.91 2.31 12.86
N THR A 68 -10.62 3.57 12.52
CA THR A 68 -9.53 3.95 11.60
C THR A 68 -8.14 3.58 12.14
N SER A 69 -7.98 3.57 13.47
CA SER A 69 -6.72 3.20 14.15
C SER A 69 -6.30 1.75 13.89
N SER A 70 -7.25 0.88 13.53
CA SER A 70 -6.96 -0.51 13.16
C SER A 70 -6.19 -0.65 11.84
N LEU A 71 -6.16 0.40 11.01
CA LEU A 71 -5.40 0.44 9.76
C LEU A 71 -3.98 1.01 9.93
N GLU A 72 -3.63 1.58 11.08
CA GLU A 72 -2.44 2.42 11.24
C GLU A 72 -1.14 1.63 11.42
N LEU A 73 -1.21 0.36 11.82
CA LEU A 73 -0.06 -0.52 12.05
C LEU A 73 1.05 0.11 12.94
N ASN A 74 0.67 0.90 13.94
CA ASN A 74 1.59 1.64 14.83
C ASN A 74 2.49 2.65 14.08
N LYS A 75 2.01 3.20 12.96
CA LYS A 75 2.71 4.20 12.14
C LYS A 75 1.96 5.53 12.02
N GLY A 76 0.99 5.76 12.90
CA GLY A 76 0.12 6.94 12.85
C GLY A 76 -0.93 6.84 11.75
N ALA A 77 -1.69 7.92 11.55
CA ALA A 77 -2.84 7.93 10.66
C ALA A 77 -2.43 7.55 9.22
N VAL A 78 -3.20 6.69 8.54
CA VAL A 78 -2.89 6.25 7.17
C VAL A 78 -2.71 7.42 6.21
N THR A 79 -3.45 8.52 6.40
CA THR A 79 -3.30 9.75 5.62
C THR A 79 -1.92 10.39 5.80
N GLU A 80 -1.39 10.46 7.02
CA GLU A 80 -0.05 11.00 7.29
C GLU A 80 1.05 10.12 6.67
N GLN A 81 0.84 8.79 6.71
CA GLN A 81 1.72 7.84 6.04
C GLN A 81 1.68 8.04 4.51
N CYS A 82 0.51 8.31 3.93
CA CYS A 82 0.39 8.62 2.50
C CYS A 82 1.09 9.93 2.16
N HIS A 83 0.97 10.98 2.98
CA HIS A 83 1.69 12.24 2.76
C HIS A 83 3.21 12.01 2.76
N SER A 84 3.72 11.28 3.75
CA SER A 84 5.15 10.89 3.83
C SER A 84 5.60 10.09 2.60
N ALA A 85 4.73 9.24 2.05
CA ALA A 85 5.00 8.50 0.83
C ALA A 85 5.09 9.42 -0.38
N LEU A 86 4.18 10.39 -0.51
CA LEU A 86 4.20 11.36 -1.59
C LEU A 86 5.45 12.24 -1.54
N GLU A 87 5.91 12.62 -0.34
CA GLU A 87 7.21 13.30 -0.15
C GLU A 87 8.37 12.43 -0.63
N THR A 88 8.34 11.13 -0.30
CA THR A 88 9.38 10.16 -0.73
C THR A 88 9.39 9.97 -2.25
N LEU A 89 8.23 10.04 -2.91
CA LEU A 89 8.10 9.88 -4.36
C LEU A 89 8.36 11.19 -5.13
N ALA A 90 8.28 12.33 -4.46
CA ALA A 90 8.54 13.62 -5.05
C ALA A 90 10.03 13.80 -5.39
N ARG A 91 10.29 14.60 -6.42
CA ARG A 91 11.67 14.95 -6.84
C ARG A 91 12.10 16.30 -6.27
N ASP A 92 11.13 17.18 -6.15
CA ASP A 92 11.25 18.53 -5.65
C ASP A 92 9.91 18.97 -5.02
N LYS A 93 9.88 20.17 -4.46
CA LYS A 93 8.71 20.73 -3.79
C LYS A 93 7.52 20.95 -4.75
N CYS A 94 7.77 21.34 -6.00
CA CYS A 94 6.70 21.57 -6.98
C CYS A 94 6.02 20.24 -7.33
N HIS A 95 6.81 19.20 -7.58
CA HIS A 95 6.30 17.85 -7.84
C HIS A 95 5.52 17.31 -6.64
N PHE A 96 5.98 17.55 -5.41
CA PHE A 96 5.24 17.16 -4.21
C PHE A 96 3.86 17.83 -4.15
N GLN A 97 3.77 19.13 -4.41
CA GLN A 97 2.49 19.85 -4.39
C GLN A 97 1.52 19.32 -5.45
N SER A 98 2.00 19.00 -6.65
CA SER A 98 1.18 18.36 -7.68
C SER A 98 0.66 16.98 -7.26
N LEU A 99 1.55 16.14 -6.70
CA LEU A 99 1.18 14.82 -6.18
C LEU A 99 0.14 14.90 -5.06
N LEU A 100 0.36 15.81 -4.11
CA LEU A 100 -0.54 16.01 -2.97
C LEU A 100 -1.90 16.54 -3.43
N GLY A 101 -1.92 17.51 -4.34
CA GLY A 101 -3.16 18.05 -4.91
C GLY A 101 -4.02 16.98 -5.55
N GLU A 102 -3.43 16.18 -6.45
CA GLU A 102 -4.13 15.08 -7.11
C GLU A 102 -4.58 13.97 -6.14
N TYR A 103 -3.77 13.68 -5.12
CA TYR A 103 -4.14 12.72 -4.07
C TYR A 103 -5.36 13.20 -3.26
N LEU A 104 -5.40 14.48 -2.89
CA LEU A 104 -6.54 15.06 -2.18
C LEU A 104 -7.79 15.12 -3.07
N GLU A 105 -7.64 15.47 -4.35
CA GLU A 105 -8.74 15.46 -5.32
C GLU A 105 -9.35 14.06 -5.43
N LEU A 106 -8.51 13.03 -5.59
CA LEU A 106 -8.96 11.64 -5.64
C LEU A 106 -9.75 11.21 -4.40
N ARG A 107 -9.37 11.70 -3.21
CA ARG A 107 -10.06 11.37 -1.96
C ARG A 107 -11.42 12.04 -1.84
N VAL A 108 -11.55 13.28 -2.31
CA VAL A 108 -12.80 14.04 -2.26
C VAL A 108 -13.76 13.59 -3.37
N ASN A 109 -13.21 13.29 -4.55
CA ASN A 109 -13.98 12.88 -5.72
C ASN A 109 -13.42 11.56 -6.30
N PRO A 110 -13.83 10.41 -5.72
CA PRO A 110 -13.35 9.11 -6.18
C PRO A 110 -13.67 8.88 -7.66
N CYS A 111 -12.64 8.56 -8.44
CA CYS A 111 -12.81 8.31 -9.87
C CYS A 111 -13.62 7.03 -10.08
N VAL A 112 -14.82 7.12 -10.68
CA VAL A 112 -15.71 5.98 -10.95
C VAL A 112 -15.02 4.86 -11.75
N LEU A 113 -14.05 5.21 -12.60
CA LEU A 113 -13.25 4.23 -13.36
C LEU A 113 -12.46 3.30 -12.42
N LEU A 114 -11.93 3.81 -11.32
CA LEU A 114 -11.18 3.00 -10.34
C LEU A 114 -12.06 1.91 -9.73
N THR A 115 -13.31 2.25 -9.39
CA THR A 115 -14.27 1.28 -8.86
C THR A 115 -14.62 0.19 -9.89
N ARG A 116 -14.79 0.57 -11.16
CA ARG A 116 -15.11 -0.38 -12.23
C ARG A 116 -13.95 -1.30 -12.59
N LEU A 117 -12.73 -0.80 -12.46
CA LEU A 117 -11.52 -1.52 -12.82
C LEU A 117 -10.84 -2.21 -11.64
N LYS A 118 -11.46 -2.25 -10.45
CA LYS A 118 -10.82 -2.72 -9.22
C LYS A 118 -10.32 -4.18 -9.24
N GLU A 119 -10.84 -5.00 -10.15
CA GLU A 119 -10.42 -6.39 -10.36
C GLU A 119 -9.19 -6.53 -11.27
N PHE A 120 -8.75 -5.45 -11.92
CA PHE A 120 -7.56 -5.45 -12.77
C PHE A 120 -6.29 -5.19 -11.96
N GLU A 121 -5.13 -5.56 -12.51
CA GLU A 121 -3.87 -5.24 -11.84
C GLU A 121 -3.70 -3.72 -11.69
N PRO A 122 -3.37 -3.21 -10.49
CA PRO A 122 -3.34 -1.78 -10.21
C PRO A 122 -2.46 -0.98 -11.18
N ARG A 123 -1.34 -1.53 -11.64
CA ARG A 123 -0.46 -0.84 -12.61
C ARG A 123 -1.20 -0.44 -13.90
N TYR A 124 -2.11 -1.27 -14.39
CA TYR A 124 -2.85 -0.98 -15.62
C TYR A 124 -3.95 0.04 -15.35
N ILE A 125 -4.63 -0.07 -14.19
CA ILE A 125 -5.62 0.92 -13.77
C ILE A 125 -5.00 2.32 -13.73
N TRP A 126 -3.86 2.45 -13.05
CA TRP A 126 -3.16 3.72 -12.92
C TRP A 126 -2.62 4.23 -14.27
N GLY A 127 -2.16 3.34 -15.15
CA GLY A 127 -1.78 3.73 -16.52
C GLY A 127 -2.93 4.32 -17.35
N GLN A 128 -4.18 3.89 -17.12
CA GLN A 128 -5.35 4.36 -17.87
C GLN A 128 -5.87 5.73 -17.42
N ILE A 129 -5.47 6.23 -16.25
CA ILE A 129 -6.00 7.48 -15.68
C ILE A 129 -4.97 8.61 -15.61
N GLN A 130 -3.83 8.45 -16.30
CA GLN A 130 -2.79 9.48 -16.37
C GLN A 130 -3.31 10.80 -16.96
N GLU A 131 -4.27 10.79 -17.87
CA GLU A 131 -4.84 12.06 -18.41
C GLU A 131 -5.58 12.87 -17.34
N LYS A 132 -6.14 12.20 -16.32
CA LYS A 132 -6.90 12.84 -15.23
C LYS A 132 -6.03 13.22 -14.05
N LEU A 133 -5.11 12.34 -13.66
CA LEU A 133 -4.22 12.50 -12.50
C LEU A 133 -2.77 12.25 -12.94
N PRO A 134 -2.18 13.13 -13.77
CA PRO A 134 -0.93 12.85 -14.47
C PRO A 134 0.25 12.57 -13.55
N HIS A 135 0.37 13.28 -12.44
CA HIS A 135 1.51 13.13 -11.55
C HIS A 135 1.36 11.89 -10.66
N LEU A 136 0.19 11.76 -10.00
CA LEU A 136 -0.12 10.69 -9.07
C LEU A 136 -0.22 9.35 -9.80
N ALA A 137 -0.87 9.30 -10.95
CA ALA A 137 -1.02 8.06 -11.69
C ALA A 137 0.31 7.55 -12.23
N ALA A 138 1.16 8.43 -12.76
CA ALA A 138 2.50 8.05 -13.19
C ALA A 138 3.39 7.58 -12.02
N ALA A 139 3.24 8.17 -10.84
CA ALA A 139 3.94 7.74 -9.63
C ALA A 139 3.43 6.37 -9.15
N LEU A 140 2.12 6.18 -9.05
CA LEU A 140 1.51 4.93 -8.60
C LEU A 140 1.75 3.79 -9.57
N GLU A 141 1.69 4.02 -10.88
CA GLU A 141 2.05 3.01 -11.87
C GLU A 141 3.47 2.48 -11.63
N LYS A 142 4.44 3.36 -11.38
CA LYS A 142 5.82 2.96 -11.05
C LYS A 142 5.89 2.17 -9.75
N VAL A 143 5.17 2.61 -8.72
CA VAL A 143 5.07 1.93 -7.43
C VAL A 143 4.52 0.51 -7.59
N TYR A 144 3.49 0.30 -8.42
CA TYR A 144 2.93 -1.03 -8.68
C TYR A 144 3.75 -1.87 -9.65
N ARG A 145 4.56 -1.24 -10.51
CA ARG A 145 5.50 -1.93 -11.40
C ARG A 145 6.74 -2.43 -10.66
N ALA A 146 7.14 -1.75 -9.58
CA ALA A 146 8.25 -2.16 -8.75
C ALA A 146 7.92 -3.50 -8.06
N LEU A 147 8.61 -4.57 -8.47
CA LEU A 147 8.48 -5.88 -7.86
C LEU A 147 8.84 -5.81 -6.37
N ALA A 148 7.91 -6.21 -5.51
CA ALA A 148 8.06 -6.11 -4.06
C ALA A 148 9.00 -7.16 -3.43
N SER A 149 9.72 -7.98 -4.22
CA SER A 149 10.56 -9.06 -3.67
C SER A 149 11.95 -9.16 -4.29
N THR A 150 12.93 -9.34 -3.41
CA THR A 150 14.29 -9.82 -3.71
C THR A 150 14.27 -11.14 -4.49
N VAL A 151 13.25 -11.98 -4.30
CA VAL A 151 13.06 -13.26 -5.02
C VAL A 151 12.77 -13.05 -6.51
N ALA A 152 12.04 -12.00 -6.87
CA ALA A 152 11.80 -11.67 -8.28
C ALA A 152 13.07 -11.14 -8.97
N VAL A 153 13.90 -10.38 -8.24
CA VAL A 153 15.23 -9.95 -8.69
C VAL A 153 16.19 -11.16 -8.81
N GLU A 154 16.16 -12.10 -7.86
CA GLU A 154 16.97 -13.33 -7.93
C GLU A 154 16.56 -14.27 -9.07
N ARG A 155 15.27 -14.39 -9.39
CA ARG A 155 14.81 -15.15 -10.57
C ARG A 155 15.34 -14.51 -11.85
N ASN A 156 15.28 -13.18 -11.97
CA ASN A 156 15.83 -12.47 -13.12
C ASN A 156 17.36 -12.62 -13.22
N HIS A 157 18.07 -12.57 -12.09
CA HIS A 157 19.51 -12.81 -12.01
C HIS A 157 19.90 -14.24 -12.43
N LYS A 158 19.13 -15.25 -12.00
CA LYS A 158 19.35 -16.67 -12.36
C LYS A 158 19.04 -16.97 -13.82
N ILE A 159 18.04 -16.30 -14.42
CA ILE A 159 17.70 -16.45 -15.83
C ILE A 159 18.75 -15.76 -16.72
N GLY A 160 19.20 -14.55 -16.37
CA GLY A 160 20.23 -13.82 -17.12
C GLY A 160 21.58 -14.56 -17.19
N LYS A 161 21.96 -15.27 -16.12
CA LYS A 161 23.20 -16.08 -16.12
C LYS A 161 23.14 -17.28 -17.05
N ARG A 162 21.98 -17.85 -17.36
CA ARG A 162 21.86 -19.00 -18.28
C ARG A 162 22.00 -18.60 -19.75
N VAL A 163 21.75 -17.33 -20.10
CA VAL A 163 21.87 -16.83 -21.47
C VAL A 163 23.32 -16.45 -21.81
N LEU A 164 24.13 -16.11 -20.80
CA LEU A 164 25.53 -15.72 -20.98
C LEU A 164 26.53 -16.88 -20.82
N SER A 165 26.05 -18.08 -20.52
CA SER A 165 26.87 -19.29 -20.31
C SER A 165 26.54 -20.40 -21.31
N ALA A 166 26.00 -20.05 -22.49
CA ALA A 166 25.75 -20.96 -23.60
C ALA A 166 26.61 -20.59 -24.80
#